data_AF-A0A1H6AY27-F1
#
_entry.id   AF-A0A1H6AY27-F1
#
_cell.length_a   1.000
_cell.length_b   1.000
_cell.length_c   1.000
_cell.angle_alpha   90.00
_cell.angle_beta   90.00
_cell.angle_gamma   90.00
#
_symmetry.space_group_name_H-M   'P 1'
#
loop_
_entity.id
_entity.type
_entity.pdbx_description
1 polymer ?
#
loop_
_entity_poly.entity_id
_entity_poly.type
_entity_poly.pdbx_seq_one_letter_code
_entity_poly.pdbx_strand_id
1 'polypeptide(L)'
;MVSYAWLIGMLLLLFFGLNILLNYLARRDHEPAPSLKTKIWAIPVLSLLIIGPVTGFAFLYMTFFRGIEHTSTLISFSGKADLFTFSLVILLSFLFFETFIHPLLHAMIRYGLKRPPSVYGRQIITIIADSLLIYVFAHLIPGVYIKDLLSALTLSVALHVIEWILAGIMNLYKKNNKKNVNM
;
A
#
# COMPACT_ATOMS: atom_id res chain seq x y z
N MET A 1 -21.65 -9.29 8.50
CA MET A 1 -22.01 -10.01 7.26
C MET A 1 -21.80 -9.08 6.09
N VAL A 2 -20.82 -9.34 5.21
CA VAL A 2 -20.75 -8.63 3.93
C VAL A 2 -21.94 -9.11 3.12
N SER A 3 -22.90 -8.23 2.82
CA SER A 3 -24.01 -8.59 1.95
C SER A 3 -23.44 -8.97 0.59
N TYR A 4 -23.82 -10.11 0.04
CA TYR A 4 -23.39 -10.56 -1.29
C TYR A 4 -23.62 -9.48 -2.37
N ALA A 5 -24.58 -8.58 -2.15
CA ALA A 5 -24.81 -7.40 -2.98
C ALA A 5 -23.59 -6.46 -3.05
N TRP A 6 -22.88 -6.22 -1.95
CA TRP A 6 -21.66 -5.39 -1.93
C TRP A 6 -20.52 -6.05 -2.69
N LEU A 7 -20.34 -7.36 -2.53
CA LEU A 7 -19.32 -8.12 -3.25
C LEU A 7 -19.58 -8.07 -4.76
N ILE A 8 -20.82 -8.34 -5.17
CA ILE A 8 -21.22 -8.26 -6.58
C ILE A 8 -21.04 -6.84 -7.12
N GLY A 9 -21.42 -5.82 -6.35
CA GLY A 9 -21.21 -4.42 -6.71
C GLY A 9 -19.73 -4.08 -6.94
N MET A 10 -18.84 -4.52 -6.05
CA MET A 10 -17.39 -4.31 -6.20
C MET A 10 -16.81 -5.06 -7.41
N LEU A 11 -17.24 -6.30 -7.66
CA LEU A 11 -16.82 -7.07 -8.82
C LEU A 11 -17.29 -6.44 -10.13
N LEU A 12 -18.52 -5.93 -10.17
CA LEU A 12 -19.03 -5.19 -11.32
C LEU A 12 -18.24 -3.90 -11.55
N LEU A 13 -17.96 -3.14 -10.49
CA LEU A 13 -17.18 -1.91 -10.59
C LEU A 13 -15.77 -2.20 -11.13
N LEU A 14 -15.10 -3.24 -10.63
CA LEU A 14 -13.81 -3.70 -11.13
C LEU A 14 -13.90 -4.09 -12.61
N PHE A 15 -14.94 -4.84 -12.98
CA PHE A 15 -15.16 -5.28 -14.36
C PHE A 15 -15.37 -4.09 -15.31
N PHE A 16 -16.22 -3.14 -14.95
CA PHE A 16 -16.46 -1.93 -15.72
C PHE A 16 -15.19 -1.06 -15.82
N GLY A 17 -14.46 -0.89 -14.72
CA GLY A 17 -13.20 -0.14 -14.70
C GLY A 17 -12.16 -0.74 -15.64
N LEU A 18 -11.96 -2.06 -15.60
CA LEU A 18 -11.03 -2.76 -16.49
C LEU A 18 -11.51 -2.74 -17.95
N ASN A 19 -12.81 -2.82 -18.21
CA ASN A 19 -13.35 -2.68 -19.56
C ASN A 19 -13.07 -1.28 -20.13
N ILE A 20 -13.26 -0.22 -19.34
CA ILE A 20 -12.92 1.15 -19.73
C ILE A 20 -11.42 1.26 -20.01
N LEU A 21 -10.58 0.74 -19.13
CA LEU A 21 -9.13 0.75 -19.28
C LEU A 21 -8.69 0.04 -20.57
N LEU A 22 -9.20 -1.16 -20.84
CA LEU A 22 -8.89 -1.91 -22.06
C LEU A 22 -9.30 -1.16 -23.33
N ASN A 23 -10.49 -0.55 -23.35
CA ASN A 23 -10.93 0.24 -24.49
C ASN A 23 -10.09 1.51 -24.67
N TYR A 24 -9.68 2.13 -23.57
CA TYR A 24 -8.80 3.30 -23.58
C TYR A 24 -7.43 2.95 -24.16
N LEU A 25 -6.82 1.84 -23.70
CA LEU A 25 -5.53 1.35 -24.21
C LEU A 25 -5.61 1.01 -25.70
N ALA A 26 -6.62 0.26 -26.14
CA ALA A 26 -6.80 -0.05 -27.56
C ALA A 26 -6.92 1.21 -28.43
N ARG A 27 -7.66 2.23 -27.98
CA ARG A 27 -7.74 3.52 -28.68
C ARG A 27 -6.39 4.25 -28.73
N ARG A 28 -5.70 4.31 -27.60
CA ARG A 28 -4.39 4.96 -27.48
C ARG A 28 -3.36 4.32 -28.41
N ASP A 29 -3.39 3.00 -28.51
CA ASP A 29 -2.42 2.21 -29.27
C ASP A 29 -2.88 1.96 -30.72
N HIS A 30 -4.00 2.56 -31.14
CA HIS A 30 -4.59 2.47 -32.48
C HIS A 30 -4.96 1.04 -32.90
N GLU A 31 -5.27 0.20 -31.92
CA GLU A 31 -5.72 -1.18 -32.12
C GLU A 31 -7.26 -1.26 -32.18
N PRO A 32 -7.83 -2.25 -32.89
CA PRO A 32 -9.26 -2.49 -32.86
C PRO A 32 -9.73 -2.84 -31.44
N ALA A 33 -10.90 -2.33 -31.06
CA ALA A 33 -11.44 -2.58 -29.73
C ALA A 33 -11.62 -4.09 -29.48
N PRO A 34 -11.17 -4.61 -28.32
CA PRO A 34 -11.22 -6.05 -28.07
C PRO A 34 -12.65 -6.56 -28.04
N SER A 35 -12.86 -7.74 -28.63
CA SER A 35 -14.16 -8.39 -28.68
C SER A 35 -14.70 -8.68 -27.27
N LEU A 36 -16.02 -8.77 -27.12
CA LEU A 36 -16.64 -9.10 -25.83
C LEU A 36 -16.13 -10.45 -25.26
N LYS A 37 -15.88 -11.43 -26.15
CA LYS A 37 -15.31 -12.74 -25.77
C LYS A 37 -13.92 -12.59 -25.14
N THR A 38 -13.07 -11.75 -25.73
CA THR A 38 -11.74 -11.46 -25.21
C THR A 38 -11.84 -10.78 -23.84
N LYS A 39 -12.76 -9.82 -23.67
CA LYS A 39 -12.95 -9.10 -22.42
C LYS A 39 -13.42 -9.99 -21.27
N ILE A 40 -14.32 -10.94 -21.52
CA ILE A 40 -14.82 -11.88 -20.51
C ILE A 40 -13.69 -12.70 -19.88
N TRP A 41 -12.63 -13.02 -20.63
CA TRP A 41 -11.46 -13.73 -20.11
C TRP A 41 -10.36 -12.79 -19.59
N ALA A 42 -10.07 -11.71 -20.32
CA ALA A 42 -9.00 -10.79 -19.98
C ALA A 42 -9.27 -10.05 -18.66
N ILE A 43 -10.52 -9.64 -18.42
CA ILE A 43 -10.87 -8.87 -17.22
C ILE A 43 -10.66 -9.68 -15.93
N PRO A 44 -11.15 -10.93 -15.80
CA PRO A 44 -10.83 -11.78 -14.64
C PRO A 44 -9.33 -12.01 -14.45
N VAL A 45 -8.58 -12.24 -15.53
CA VAL A 45 -7.12 -12.45 -15.45
C VAL A 45 -6.42 -11.19 -14.95
N LEU A 46 -6.75 -10.01 -15.50
CA LEU A 46 -6.23 -8.72 -15.04
C LEU A 46 -6.64 -8.43 -13.59
N SER A 47 -7.87 -8.80 -13.22
CA SER A 47 -8.36 -8.67 -11.86
C SER A 47 -7.51 -9.51 -10.90
N LEU A 48 -7.19 -10.77 -11.25
CA LEU A 48 -6.32 -11.62 -10.45
C LEU A 48 -4.89 -11.05 -10.35
N LEU A 49 -4.38 -10.43 -11.42
CA LEU A 49 -3.07 -9.78 -11.40
C LEU A 49 -3.01 -8.59 -10.45
N ILE A 50 -4.14 -7.95 -10.15
CA ILE A 50 -4.25 -6.84 -9.19
C ILE A 50 -4.55 -7.37 -7.79
N ILE A 51 -5.60 -8.18 -7.66
CA ILE A 51 -6.09 -8.71 -6.38
C ILE A 51 -5.04 -9.62 -5.73
N GLY A 52 -4.32 -10.42 -6.52
CA GLY A 52 -3.31 -11.36 -6.02
C GLY A 52 -2.21 -10.65 -5.21
N PRO A 53 -1.46 -9.72 -5.81
CA PRO A 53 -0.46 -8.93 -5.09
C PRO A 53 -1.05 -8.16 -3.90
N VAL A 54 -2.20 -7.48 -4.07
CA VAL A 54 -2.82 -6.72 -2.97
C VAL A 54 -3.15 -7.64 -1.78
N THR A 55 -3.73 -8.81 -2.05
CA THR A 55 -4.04 -9.80 -1.01
C THR A 55 -2.78 -10.38 -0.39
N GLY A 56 -1.76 -10.68 -1.20
CA GLY A 56 -0.47 -11.18 -0.74
C GLY A 56 0.24 -10.19 0.19
N PHE A 57 0.31 -8.91 -0.19
CA PHE A 57 0.87 -7.86 0.65
C PHE A 57 0.02 -7.61 1.89
N ALA A 58 -1.32 -7.63 1.78
CA ALA A 58 -2.19 -7.51 2.96
C ALA A 58 -1.95 -8.65 3.95
N PHE A 59 -1.67 -9.86 3.47
CA PHE A 59 -1.30 -10.99 4.32
C PHE A 59 0.07 -10.81 4.99
N LEU A 60 1.05 -10.23 4.30
CA LEU A 60 2.34 -9.87 4.90
C LEU A 60 2.17 -8.84 6.01
N TYR A 61 1.37 -7.79 5.78
CA TYR A 61 1.04 -6.78 6.78
C TYR A 61 0.29 -7.39 7.97
N MET A 62 -0.66 -8.29 7.72
CA MET A 62 -1.36 -9.04 8.76
C MET A 62 -0.39 -9.84 9.62
N THR A 63 0.58 -10.50 9.01
CA THR A 63 1.61 -11.25 9.73
C THR A 63 2.49 -10.34 10.58
N PHE A 64 2.89 -9.19 10.03
CA PHE A 64 3.64 -8.16 10.76
C PHE A 64 2.87 -7.65 11.99
N PHE A 65 1.64 -7.16 11.81
CA PHE A 65 0.84 -6.61 12.91
C PHE A 65 0.47 -7.66 13.95
N ARG A 66 0.21 -8.91 13.53
CA ARG A 66 0.00 -10.02 14.47
C ARG A 66 1.25 -10.31 15.30
N GLY A 67 2.44 -10.23 14.70
CA GLY A 67 3.70 -10.34 15.43
C GLY A 67 3.83 -9.27 16.49
N ILE A 68 3.48 -8.02 16.16
CA ILE A 68 3.51 -6.90 17.12
C ILE A 68 2.46 -7.07 18.23
N GLU A 69 1.24 -7.49 17.90
CA GLU A 69 0.18 -7.78 18.88
C GLU A 69 0.62 -8.86 19.89
N HIS A 70 1.30 -9.91 19.43
CA HIS A 70 1.78 -10.98 20.32
C HIS A 70 2.97 -10.58 21.19
N THR A 71 3.79 -9.63 20.75
CA THR A 71 5.08 -9.29 21.39
C THR A 71 5.02 -7.99 22.18
N SER A 72 3.98 -7.18 22.00
CA SER A 72 3.85 -5.85 22.61
C SER A 72 2.40 -5.47 22.86
N THR A 73 2.19 -4.40 23.63
CA THR A 73 0.86 -3.81 23.88
C THR A 73 0.59 -2.56 23.03
N LEU A 74 1.35 -2.37 21.95
CA LEU A 74 1.26 -1.18 21.08
C LEU A 74 -0.07 -1.13 20.31
N ILE A 75 -0.49 -2.29 19.82
CA ILE A 75 -1.71 -2.48 19.03
C ILE A 75 -2.35 -3.82 19.38
N SER A 76 -3.67 -3.89 19.39
CA SER A 76 -4.44 -5.11 19.59
C SER A 76 -5.69 -5.14 18.71
N PHE A 77 -6.16 -6.34 18.40
CA PHE A 77 -7.26 -6.58 17.50
C PHE A 77 -8.31 -7.47 18.15
N SER A 78 -9.59 -7.16 17.97
CA SER A 78 -10.70 -7.95 18.51
C SER A 78 -10.83 -9.30 17.81
N GLY A 79 -10.46 -9.37 16.54
CA GLY A 79 -10.47 -10.61 15.77
C GLY A 79 -9.59 -10.57 14.54
N LYS A 80 -9.41 -11.75 13.93
CA LYS A 80 -8.62 -11.92 12.71
C LYS A 80 -9.16 -11.11 11.51
N ALA A 81 -10.48 -10.90 11.46
CA ALA A 81 -11.11 -10.11 10.42
C ALA A 81 -10.72 -8.62 10.52
N ASP A 82 -10.65 -8.07 11.74
CA ASP A 82 -10.28 -6.68 11.99
C ASP A 82 -8.80 -6.47 11.67
N LEU A 83 -7.95 -7.41 12.07
CA LEU A 83 -6.53 -7.43 11.73
C LEU A 83 -6.30 -7.44 10.20
N PHE A 84 -7.01 -8.32 9.47
CA PHE A 84 -6.89 -8.36 8.01
C PHE A 84 -7.41 -7.06 7.36
N THR A 85 -8.54 -6.55 7.83
CA THR A 85 -9.14 -5.30 7.34
C THR A 85 -8.21 -4.13 7.58
N PHE A 86 -7.65 -4.00 8.79
CA PHE A 86 -6.66 -3.00 9.12
C PHE A 86 -5.41 -3.10 8.24
N SER A 87 -4.89 -4.31 8.05
CA SER A 87 -3.73 -4.56 7.20
C SER A 87 -3.96 -4.15 5.74
N LEU A 88 -5.13 -4.46 5.20
CA LEU A 88 -5.54 -4.05 3.86
C LEU A 88 -5.69 -2.53 3.75
N VAL A 89 -6.36 -1.90 4.72
CA VAL A 89 -6.54 -0.44 4.73
C VAL A 89 -5.21 0.28 4.84
N ILE A 90 -4.33 -0.14 5.75
CA ILE A 90 -2.98 0.45 5.89
C ILE A 90 -2.18 0.29 4.59
N LEU A 91 -2.20 -0.89 3.96
CA LEU A 91 -1.52 -1.11 2.68
C LEU A 91 -2.01 -0.15 1.59
N LEU A 92 -3.33 -0.04 1.42
CA LEU A 92 -3.92 0.83 0.41
C LEU A 92 -3.65 2.31 0.72
N SER A 93 -3.71 2.69 1.99
CA SER A 93 -3.41 4.04 2.44
C SER A 93 -1.95 4.41 2.21
N PHE A 94 -0.99 3.51 2.46
CA PHE A 94 0.42 3.74 2.12
C PHE A 94 0.66 3.86 0.63
N LEU A 95 0.02 3.02 -0.19
CA LEU A 95 0.12 3.16 -1.65
C LEU A 95 -0.38 4.53 -2.12
N PHE A 96 -1.51 4.98 -1.57
CA PHE A 96 -2.05 6.30 -1.86
C PHE A 96 -1.15 7.44 -1.34
N PHE A 97 -0.62 7.30 -0.12
CA PHE A 97 0.24 8.31 0.48
C PHE A 97 1.55 8.45 -0.29
N GLU A 98 2.20 7.35 -0.62
CA GLU A 98 3.44 7.35 -1.39
C GLU A 98 3.26 7.97 -2.78
N THR A 99 2.14 7.68 -3.44
CA THR A 99 1.86 8.18 -4.79
C THR A 99 1.45 9.66 -4.79
N PHE A 100 0.73 10.11 -3.76
CA PHE A 100 0.06 11.42 -3.80
C PHE A 100 0.42 12.32 -2.62
N ILE A 101 0.24 11.86 -1.38
CA ILE A 101 0.40 12.70 -0.18
C ILE A 101 1.86 13.06 0.08
N HIS A 102 2.79 12.12 -0.03
CA HIS A 102 4.23 12.37 0.19
C HIS A 102 4.79 13.38 -0.83
N PRO A 103 4.58 13.24 -2.15
CA PRO A 103 4.97 14.26 -3.12
C PRO A 103 4.36 15.64 -2.82
N LEU A 104 3.08 15.69 -2.43
CA LEU A 104 2.40 16.93 -2.08
C LEU A 104 3.01 17.59 -0.83
N LEU A 105 3.22 16.84 0.25
CA LEU A 105 3.85 17.32 1.48
C LEU A 105 5.26 17.85 1.21
N HIS A 106 6.05 17.13 0.43
CA HIS A 106 7.39 17.58 0.03
C HIS A 106 7.34 18.88 -0.79
N ALA A 107 6.37 19.02 -1.69
CA ALA A 107 6.17 20.24 -2.46
C ALA A 107 5.77 21.43 -1.57
N MET A 108 4.84 21.22 -0.63
CA MET A 108 4.42 22.24 0.34
C MET A 108 5.57 22.70 1.22
N ILE A 109 6.37 21.77 1.73
CA ILE A 109 7.52 22.09 2.59
C ILE A 109 8.61 22.82 1.80
N ARG A 110 8.87 22.39 0.55
CA ARG A 110 9.79 23.11 -0.35
C ARG A 110 9.31 24.53 -0.62
N TYR A 111 8.01 24.72 -0.82
CA TYR A 111 7.42 26.04 -1.03
C TYR A 111 7.60 26.93 0.21
N GLY A 112 7.27 26.41 1.40
CA GLY A 112 7.40 27.17 2.66
C GLY A 112 8.85 27.49 3.04
N LEU A 113 9.76 26.52 2.94
CA LEU A 113 11.17 26.71 3.29
C LEU A 113 11.99 27.38 2.17
N LYS A 114 11.42 27.55 0.97
CA LYS A 114 12.10 28.01 -0.25
C LYS A 114 13.36 27.21 -0.63
N ARG A 115 13.54 26.02 -0.07
CA ARG A 115 14.65 25.10 -0.33
C ARG A 115 14.18 23.65 -0.26
N PRO A 116 14.78 22.72 -1.02
CA PRO A 116 14.40 21.32 -0.93
C PRO A 116 14.74 20.75 0.45
N PRO A 117 13.86 19.92 1.04
CA PRO A 117 14.18 19.23 2.29
C PRO A 117 15.34 18.26 2.06
N SER A 118 16.22 18.16 3.07
CA SER A 118 17.32 17.19 3.11
C SER A 118 16.76 15.76 3.06
N VAL A 119 17.63 14.79 2.73
CA VAL A 119 17.23 13.37 2.69
C VAL A 119 16.62 12.93 4.02
N TYR A 120 17.27 13.26 5.14
CA TYR A 120 16.76 12.98 6.48
C TYR A 120 15.47 13.74 6.79
N GLY A 121 15.35 15.00 6.34
CA GLY A 121 14.13 15.79 6.52
C GLY A 121 12.92 15.13 5.87
N ARG A 122 13.07 14.65 4.62
CA ARG A 122 12.01 13.91 3.92
C ARG A 122 11.58 12.65 4.68
N GLN A 123 12.54 11.86 5.15
CA GLN A 123 12.26 10.65 5.92
C GLN A 123 11.51 10.95 7.22
N ILE A 124 11.86 12.03 7.93
CA ILE A 124 11.13 12.44 9.13
C ILE A 124 9.68 12.83 8.77
N ILE A 125 9.48 13.57 7.68
CA ILE A 125 8.15 14.00 7.23
C ILE A 125 7.28 12.78 6.89
N THR A 126 7.80 11.80 6.14
CA THR A 126 7.07 10.58 5.78
C THR A 126 6.75 9.75 7.02
N ILE A 127 7.71 9.53 7.93
CA ILE A 127 7.48 8.81 9.19
C ILE A 127 6.36 9.46 10.01
N ILE A 128 6.36 10.80 10.12
CA ILE A 128 5.31 11.54 10.84
C ILE A 128 3.97 11.37 10.13
N ALA A 129 3.91 11.57 8.81
CA ALA A 129 2.67 11.42 8.03
C ALA A 129 2.09 9.99 8.16
N ASP A 130 2.93 8.97 8.05
CA ASP A 130 2.56 7.57 8.17
C ASP A 130 2.15 7.20 9.59
N SER A 131 2.77 7.79 10.61
CA SER A 131 2.33 7.59 12.00
C SER A 131 0.93 8.15 12.25
N LEU A 132 0.63 9.33 11.68
CA LEU A 132 -0.70 9.93 11.77
C LEU A 132 -1.72 9.10 11.01
N LEU A 133 -1.36 8.59 9.83
CA LEU A 133 -2.17 7.66 9.05
C LEU A 133 -2.52 6.42 9.88
N ILE A 134 -1.51 5.73 10.44
CA ILE A 134 -1.72 4.54 11.27
C ILE A 134 -2.67 4.84 12.43
N TYR A 135 -2.40 5.94 13.15
CA TYR A 135 -3.19 6.33 14.30
C TYR A 135 -4.66 6.62 13.93
N VAL A 136 -4.89 7.39 12.86
CA VAL A 136 -6.23 7.75 12.39
C VAL A 136 -6.99 6.50 11.94
N PHE A 137 -6.39 5.66 11.09
CA PHE A 137 -7.08 4.47 10.59
C PHE A 137 -7.34 3.42 11.68
N ALA A 138 -6.46 3.32 12.68
CA ALA A 138 -6.71 2.46 13.84
C ALA A 138 -7.95 2.92 14.62
N HIS A 139 -8.21 4.24 14.70
CA HIS A 139 -9.41 4.77 15.37
C HIS A 139 -10.68 4.68 14.51
N LEU A 140 -10.54 4.62 13.18
CA LEU A 140 -11.69 4.53 12.27
C LEU A 140 -12.23 3.11 12.11
N ILE A 141 -11.38 2.09 12.31
CA ILE A 141 -11.75 0.69 12.12
C ILE A 141 -12.20 0.09 13.45
N PRO A 142 -13.48 -0.32 13.59
CA PRO A 142 -13.95 -0.98 14.79
C PRO A 142 -13.14 -2.25 15.08
N GLY A 143 -12.82 -2.47 16.36
CA GLY A 143 -12.08 -3.65 16.79
C GLY A 143 -10.56 -3.56 16.64
N VAL A 144 -10.02 -2.43 16.17
CA VAL A 144 -8.59 -2.12 16.24
C VAL A 144 -8.35 -1.16 17.42
N TYR A 145 -7.39 -1.49 18.27
CA TYR A 145 -7.04 -0.65 19.42
C TYR A 145 -5.55 -0.35 19.39
N ILE A 146 -5.21 0.92 19.21
CA ILE A 146 -3.85 1.44 19.34
C ILE A 146 -3.75 2.25 20.62
N LYS A 147 -2.69 2.05 21.41
CA LYS A 147 -2.59 2.64 22.75
C LYS A 147 -2.52 4.17 22.73
N ASP A 148 -1.63 4.72 21.91
CA ASP A 148 -1.36 6.15 21.82
C ASP A 148 -0.66 6.49 20.49
N LEU A 149 -0.49 7.79 20.22
CA LEU A 149 0.22 8.27 19.03
C LEU A 149 1.68 7.80 19.00
N LEU A 150 2.31 7.65 20.16
CA LEU A 150 3.68 7.14 20.25
C LEU A 150 3.77 5.70 19.74
N SER A 151 2.77 4.87 20.03
CA SER A 151 2.67 3.50 19.51
C SER A 151 2.53 3.49 17.99
N ALA A 152 1.76 4.43 17.41
CA ALA A 152 1.66 4.60 15.97
C ALA A 152 2.97 5.07 15.34
N LEU A 153 3.69 5.97 16.01
CA LEU A 153 5.02 6.40 15.61
C LEU A 153 6.03 5.23 15.65
N THR A 154 6.02 4.42 16.70
CA THR A 154 6.87 3.23 16.82
C THR A 154 6.59 2.25 15.68
N LEU A 155 5.32 2.00 15.35
CA LEU A 155 4.94 1.16 14.20
C LEU A 155 5.44 1.75 12.87
N SER A 156 5.26 3.06 12.64
CA SER A 156 5.73 3.74 11.43
C SER A 156 7.25 3.62 11.26
N VAL A 157 8.01 3.85 12.34
CA VAL A 157 9.47 3.69 12.36
C VAL A 157 9.86 2.24 12.06
N ALA A 158 9.21 1.25 12.66
CA ALA A 158 9.50 -0.15 12.41
C ALA A 158 9.31 -0.53 10.93
N LEU A 159 8.25 -0.02 10.30
CA LEU A 159 7.98 -0.24 8.88
C LEU A 159 9.06 0.41 7.99
N HIS A 160 9.46 1.65 8.28
CA HIS A 160 10.55 2.32 7.55
C HIS A 160 11.90 1.62 7.73
N VAL A 161 12.17 1.09 8.93
CA VAL A 161 13.39 0.30 9.17
C VAL A 161 13.39 -0.97 8.30
N ILE A 162 12.26 -1.68 8.21
CA ILE A 162 12.12 -2.84 7.33
C ILE A 162 12.35 -2.43 5.87
N GLU A 163 11.76 -1.32 5.42
CA GLU A 163 11.95 -0.79 4.08
C GLU A 163 13.44 -0.50 3.78
N TRP A 164 14.13 0.17 4.70
CA TRP A 164 15.56 0.48 4.53
C TRP A 164 16.43 -0.78 4.51
N ILE A 165 16.10 -1.80 5.30
CA ILE A 165 16.78 -3.10 5.25
C ILE A 165 16.60 -3.74 3.87
N LEU A 166 15.36 -3.78 3.36
CA LEU A 166 15.06 -4.35 2.04
C LEU A 166 15.76 -3.57 0.91
N ALA A 167 15.73 -2.24 0.96
CA ALA A 167 16.42 -1.37 0.01
C ALA A 167 17.95 -1.58 0.07
N GLY A 168 18.50 -1.74 1.27
CA GLY A 168 19.91 -2.06 1.50
C GLY A 168 20.31 -3.40 0.87
N ILE A 169 19.54 -4.47 1.12
CA ILE A 169 19.74 -5.79 0.53
C ILE A 169 19.70 -5.72 -1.00
N MET A 170 18.71 -5.03 -1.56
CA MET A 170 18.57 -4.88 -3.00
C MET A 170 19.77 -4.14 -3.63
N ASN A 171 20.27 -3.10 -2.95
CA ASN A 171 21.45 -2.36 -3.40
C ASN A 171 22.73 -3.20 -3.36
N LEU A 172 22.91 -4.02 -2.31
CA LEU A 172 24.03 -4.96 -2.21
C LEU A 172 23.98 -6.01 -3.31
N TYR A 173 22.80 -6.58 -3.56
CA TYR A 173 22.61 -7.55 -4.64
C TYR A 173 22.96 -6.94 -6.01
N LYS A 174 22.48 -5.73 -6.31
CA LYS A 174 22.80 -5.01 -7.56
C LYS A 174 24.30 -4.72 -7.69
N LYS A 175 24.97 -4.34 -6.60
CA LYS A 175 26.41 -4.06 -6.59
C LYS A 175 27.23 -5.31 -6.90
N ASN A 176 26.89 -6.45 -6.31
CA ASN A 176 27.57 -7.72 -6.58
C ASN A 176 27.35 -8.20 -8.02
N ASN A 177 26.14 -8.02 -8.56
CA ASN A 177 25.87 -8.39 -9.95
C ASN A 177 26.63 -7.51 -10.96
N LYS A 178 26.74 -6.20 -10.70
CA LYS A 178 27.59 -5.30 -11.54
C LYS A 178 29.08 -5.65 -11.48
N LYS A 179 29.56 -6.14 -10.34
CA LYS A 179 30.96 -6.58 -10.18
C LYS A 179 31.26 -7.86 -10.97
N ASN A 180 30.30 -8.78 -11.04
CA ASN A 180 30.42 -10.03 -11.81
C ASN A 180 30.29 -9.85 -13.34
N VAL A 181 29.67 -8.76 -13.82
CA VAL A 181 29.55 -8.46 -15.26
C VAL A 181 30.78 -7.72 -15.81
N ASN A 182 31.56 -7.07 -14.94
CA ASN A 182 32.78 -6.33 -15.29
C ASN A 182 34.07 -7.12 -15.00
N MET A 183 33.96 -8.42 -14.71
CA MET A 183 35.06 -9.39 -14.63
C MET A 183 34.98 -10.31 -15.84
#